data_AF-A0A8C4T991-F1
#
_entry.id   AF-A0A8C4T991-F1
#
_cell.length_a   1.000
_cell.length_b   1.000
_cell.length_c   1.000
_cell.angle_alpha   90.00
_cell.angle_beta   90.00
_cell.angle_gamma   90.00
#
_symmetry.space_group_name_H-M   'P 1'
#
loop_
_entity.id
_entity.type
_entity.pdbx_description
1 polymer ?
#
loop_
_entity_poly.entity_id
_entity_poly.type
_entity_poly.pdbx_seq_one_letter_code
_entity_poly.pdbx_strand_id
1 'polypeptide(L)'
;EFYSKIYTHPIWIPDPENVWKSAEITKDYKPGEDVLELQLEDGTEIRYPLDPVSQALPPLRNPDILVGENDLTALSYLHEPAVLHNLKVRFMESKLIYTYSGIILVAINPYKQLPIYGEAIIHAYSGQNMGDMDPHIFAVAEEAYKQMARNNKNQSIIVSGESGAGKTVSARYAMRYFATVSKSGSKTHVEDKVLASNPITEAIGNAKTTRNDNSSRFGKYTEISFDRRYQIIGANMRTYLLEKSRVVFQVCTNNEYLTTIQWPFVLNLPDRD
;
A
#
# COMPACT_ATOMS: atom_id res chain seq x y z
N GLU A 1 -25.47 18.80 -19.64
CA GLU A 1 -24.86 19.25 -20.91
C GLU A 1 -23.56 18.53 -21.30
N PHE A 2 -22.89 17.76 -20.41
CA PHE A 2 -21.65 17.05 -20.76
C PHE A 2 -21.80 15.81 -21.68
N TYR A 3 -23.03 15.39 -22.00
CA TYR A 3 -23.31 14.17 -22.77
C TYR A 3 -23.64 14.38 -24.26
N SER A 4 -23.55 15.60 -24.79
CA SER A 4 -24.08 15.90 -26.15
C SER A 4 -23.11 15.67 -27.32
N LYS A 5 -21.90 15.15 -27.07
CA LYS A 5 -20.90 14.81 -28.09
C LYS A 5 -20.09 13.57 -27.67
N ILE A 6 -20.70 12.38 -27.63
CA ILE A 6 -20.07 11.14 -27.11
C ILE A 6 -19.90 10.11 -28.24
N TYR A 7 -19.22 10.49 -29.33
CA TYR A 7 -18.88 9.50 -30.34
C TYR A 7 -17.63 8.66 -30.00
N THR A 8 -16.95 8.90 -28.87
CA THR A 8 -15.65 8.24 -28.58
C THR A 8 -15.30 8.08 -27.10
N HIS A 9 -16.22 8.26 -26.15
CA HIS A 9 -15.85 8.19 -24.72
C HIS A 9 -16.08 6.79 -24.17
N PRO A 10 -15.01 6.04 -23.84
CA PRO A 10 -15.18 4.75 -23.22
C PRO A 10 -15.77 4.91 -21.81
N ILE A 11 -16.47 3.87 -21.36
CA ILE A 11 -17.13 3.79 -20.06
C ILE A 11 -16.77 2.47 -19.38
N TRP A 12 -17.00 2.41 -18.07
CA TRP A 12 -16.81 1.22 -17.27
C TRP A 12 -18.15 0.56 -16.99
N ILE A 13 -18.23 -0.74 -17.26
CA ILE A 13 -19.38 -1.57 -16.90
C ILE A 13 -18.95 -2.73 -15.99
N PRO A 14 -19.84 -3.25 -15.13
CA PRO A 14 -19.51 -4.35 -14.23
C PRO A 14 -19.10 -5.62 -14.99
N ASP A 15 -18.13 -6.34 -14.46
CA ASP A 15 -17.65 -7.61 -14.99
C ASP A 15 -17.43 -8.65 -13.87
N PRO A 16 -17.93 -9.90 -13.98
CA PRO A 16 -17.77 -10.89 -12.93
C PRO A 16 -16.31 -11.30 -12.64
N GLU A 17 -15.42 -11.24 -13.63
CA GLU A 17 -14.04 -11.71 -13.48
C GLU A 17 -13.09 -10.57 -13.12
N ASN A 18 -13.22 -9.43 -13.79
CA ASN A 18 -12.31 -8.29 -13.66
C ASN A 18 -12.87 -7.16 -12.78
N VAL A 19 -14.05 -7.35 -12.18
CA VAL A 19 -14.87 -6.34 -11.47
C VAL A 19 -15.44 -5.29 -12.43
N TRP A 20 -14.60 -4.74 -13.31
CA TRP A 20 -14.97 -3.73 -14.29
C TRP A 20 -14.32 -4.03 -15.66
N LYS A 21 -15.06 -3.77 -16.74
CA LYS A 21 -14.57 -3.83 -18.12
C LYS A 21 -14.89 -2.55 -18.88
N SER A 22 -14.05 -2.22 -19.87
CA SER A 22 -14.23 -1.05 -20.72
C SER A 22 -15.22 -1.37 -21.84
N ALA A 23 -16.05 -0.39 -22.19
CA ALA A 23 -16.94 -0.44 -23.34
C ALA A 23 -17.02 0.94 -23.99
N GLU A 24 -17.17 1.00 -25.31
CA GLU A 24 -17.36 2.24 -26.06
C GLU A 24 -18.82 2.46 -26.36
N ILE A 25 -19.28 3.70 -26.28
CA ILE A 25 -20.66 4.07 -26.63
C ILE A 25 -20.73 4.21 -28.16
N THR A 26 -21.59 3.43 -28.81
CA THR A 26 -21.74 3.47 -30.27
C THR A 26 -22.77 4.52 -30.73
N LYS A 27 -23.68 4.92 -29.83
CA LYS A 27 -24.78 5.84 -30.11
C LYS A 27 -24.97 6.83 -28.96
N ASP A 28 -25.09 8.12 -29.29
CA ASP A 28 -25.30 9.19 -28.31
C ASP A 28 -26.55 8.91 -27.44
N TYR A 29 -26.34 8.93 -26.12
CA TYR A 29 -27.40 8.78 -25.14
C TYR A 29 -28.32 10.01 -25.13
N LYS A 30 -29.63 9.78 -25.25
CA LYS A 30 -30.64 10.82 -25.07
C LYS A 30 -31.27 10.71 -23.67
N PRO A 31 -31.48 11.83 -22.96
CA PRO A 31 -32.17 11.81 -21.68
C PRO A 31 -33.54 11.14 -21.79
N GLY A 32 -33.76 10.08 -21.02
CA GLY A 32 -34.99 9.28 -21.04
C GLY A 32 -34.91 7.97 -21.83
N GLU A 33 -33.75 7.63 -22.40
CA GLU A 33 -33.50 6.28 -22.90
C GLU A 33 -33.18 5.31 -21.75
N ASP A 34 -33.74 4.10 -21.82
CA ASP A 34 -33.56 3.06 -20.80
C ASP A 34 -32.41 2.09 -21.11
N VAL A 35 -31.73 2.26 -22.26
CA VAL A 35 -30.71 1.33 -22.75
C VAL A 35 -29.57 2.10 -23.38
N LEU A 36 -28.34 1.66 -23.12
CA LEU A 36 -27.12 2.11 -23.81
C LEU A 36 -26.69 1.06 -24.83
N GLU A 37 -26.40 1.50 -26.05
CA GLU A 37 -25.76 0.67 -27.09
C GLU A 37 -24.25 0.81 -26.94
N LEU A 38 -23.57 -0.30 -26.60
CA LEU A 38 -22.15 -0.33 -26.30
C LEU A 38 -21.42 -1.35 -27.17
N GLN A 39 -20.15 -1.10 -27.45
CA GLN A 39 -19.23 -2.06 -28.04
C GLN A 39 -18.12 -2.41 -27.04
N LEU A 40 -17.93 -3.69 -26.79
CA LEU A 40 -16.83 -4.18 -25.94
C LEU A 40 -15.49 -4.14 -26.69
N GLU A 41 -14.38 -4.24 -25.95
CA GLU A 41 -13.03 -4.29 -26.54
C GLU A 41 -12.80 -5.48 -27.49
N ASP A 42 -13.60 -6.56 -27.37
CA ASP A 42 -13.57 -7.72 -28.28
C ASP A 42 -14.38 -7.51 -29.58
N GLY A 43 -14.99 -6.33 -29.74
CA GLY A 43 -15.84 -5.96 -30.88
C GLY A 43 -17.31 -6.37 -30.72
N THR A 44 -17.68 -7.07 -29.65
CA THR A 44 -19.06 -7.50 -29.39
C THR A 44 -19.94 -6.31 -29.04
N GLU A 45 -21.04 -6.14 -29.76
CA GLU A 45 -22.06 -5.14 -29.44
C GLU A 45 -23.02 -5.67 -28.37
N ILE A 46 -23.22 -4.90 -27.32
CA ILE A 46 -24.13 -5.20 -26.22
C ILE A 46 -25.14 -4.07 -26.02
N ARG A 47 -26.35 -4.44 -25.61
CA ARG A 47 -27.38 -3.50 -25.14
C ARG A 47 -27.39 -3.54 -23.63
N TYR A 48 -26.89 -2.48 -23.00
CA TYR A 48 -26.79 -2.38 -21.55
C TYR A 48 -28.04 -1.70 -20.98
N PRO A 49 -28.88 -2.41 -20.22
CA PRO A 49 -30.07 -1.81 -19.61
C PRO A 49 -29.66 -0.88 -18.47
N LEU A 50 -30.24 0.31 -18.45
CA LEU A 50 -30.12 1.24 -17.33
C LEU A 50 -31.17 0.89 -16.28
N ASP A 51 -30.79 1.03 -15.01
CA ASP A 51 -31.74 0.85 -13.92
C ASP A 51 -32.75 2.01 -13.90
N PRO A 52 -34.06 1.74 -14.09
CA PRO A 52 -35.08 2.78 -14.15
C PRO A 52 -35.28 3.52 -12.83
N VAL A 53 -34.83 2.96 -11.70
CA VAL A 53 -34.98 3.55 -10.36
C VAL A 53 -33.83 4.48 -10.02
N SER A 54 -32.59 4.06 -10.24
CA SER A 54 -31.42 4.86 -9.92
C SER A 54 -31.02 5.84 -11.03
N GLN A 55 -31.40 5.57 -12.29
CA GLN A 55 -30.97 6.30 -13.50
C GLN A 55 -29.45 6.57 -13.51
N ALA A 56 -28.66 5.75 -12.80
CA ALA A 56 -27.24 5.96 -12.64
C ALA A 56 -26.53 5.51 -13.93
N LEU A 57 -25.93 6.48 -14.63
CA LEU A 57 -25.13 6.18 -15.81
C LEU A 57 -23.82 5.50 -15.40
N PRO A 58 -23.30 4.57 -16.22
CA PRO A 58 -22.02 3.94 -15.94
C PRO A 58 -20.88 4.97 -15.86
N PRO A 59 -19.85 4.73 -15.03
CA PRO A 59 -18.74 5.66 -14.88
C PRO A 59 -17.96 5.85 -16.20
N LEU A 60 -17.63 7.10 -16.53
CA LEU A 60 -16.80 7.41 -17.70
C LEU A 60 -15.34 6.96 -17.49
N ARG A 61 -14.67 6.47 -18.53
CA ARG A 61 -13.24 6.16 -18.48
C ARG A 61 -12.41 7.43 -18.71
N ASN A 62 -11.31 7.54 -17.96
CA ASN A 62 -10.36 8.64 -18.15
C ASN A 62 -9.60 8.48 -19.48
N PRO A 63 -9.22 9.58 -20.14
CA PRO A 63 -8.34 9.53 -21.31
C PRO A 63 -7.03 8.79 -21.02
N ASP A 64 -6.52 8.03 -21.99
CA ASP A 64 -5.33 7.18 -21.80
C ASP A 64 -4.07 7.99 -21.43
N ILE A 65 -4.01 9.28 -21.78
CA ILE A 65 -2.90 10.18 -21.40
C ILE A 65 -2.78 10.39 -19.88
N LEU A 66 -3.88 10.23 -19.13
CA LEU A 66 -3.90 10.39 -17.67
C LEU A 66 -3.76 9.04 -16.94
N VAL A 67 -3.66 7.93 -17.68
CA VAL A 67 -3.49 6.59 -17.11
C VAL A 67 -2.02 6.39 -16.76
N GLY A 68 -1.75 5.88 -15.56
CA GLY A 68 -0.40 5.64 -15.08
C GLY A 68 0.23 6.79 -14.31
N GLU A 69 -0.50 7.89 -14.07
CA GLU A 69 -0.03 9.03 -13.28
C GLU A 69 0.45 8.66 -11.87
N ASN A 70 1.40 9.45 -11.35
CA ASN A 70 1.99 9.20 -10.03
C ASN A 70 1.04 9.52 -8.87
N ASP A 71 0.06 10.40 -9.08
CA ASP A 71 -0.99 10.72 -8.12
C ASP A 71 -2.37 10.53 -8.76
N LEU A 72 -3.24 9.76 -8.08
CA LEU A 72 -4.61 9.52 -8.50
C LEU A 72 -5.47 10.78 -8.50
N THR A 73 -5.06 11.86 -7.83
CA THR A 73 -5.77 13.16 -7.87
C THR A 73 -5.67 13.85 -9.24
N ALA A 74 -4.74 13.44 -10.10
CA ALA A 74 -4.61 13.96 -11.46
C ALA A 74 -5.69 13.45 -12.43
N LEU A 75 -6.46 12.43 -12.03
CA LEU A 75 -7.54 11.86 -12.85
C LEU A 75 -8.71 12.83 -13.00
N SER A 76 -9.25 12.96 -14.21
CA SER A 76 -10.42 13.81 -14.48
C SER A 76 -11.69 13.26 -13.82
N TYR A 77 -11.86 11.94 -13.87
CA TYR A 77 -12.97 11.21 -13.26
C TYR A 77 -12.41 10.31 -12.16
N LEU A 78 -12.71 10.64 -10.91
CA LEU A 78 -12.26 9.88 -9.74
C LEU A 78 -13.42 9.02 -9.20
N HIS A 79 -13.39 7.74 -9.58
CA HIS A 79 -14.34 6.71 -9.14
C HIS A 79 -13.61 5.36 -9.04
N GLU A 80 -14.28 4.35 -8.50
CA GLU A 80 -13.69 3.04 -8.23
C GLU A 80 -13.00 2.39 -9.45
N PRO A 81 -13.63 2.27 -10.65
CA PRO A 81 -12.95 1.66 -11.78
C PRO A 81 -11.72 2.46 -12.26
N ALA A 82 -11.75 3.80 -12.18
CA ALA A 82 -10.60 4.62 -12.54
C ALA A 82 -9.40 4.34 -11.63
N VAL A 83 -9.63 4.25 -10.32
CA VAL A 83 -8.57 3.94 -9.34
C VAL A 83 -8.04 2.52 -9.56
N LEU A 84 -8.93 1.53 -9.71
CA LEU A 84 -8.54 0.14 -9.94
C LEU A 84 -7.71 -0.02 -11.21
N HIS A 85 -8.15 0.60 -12.31
CA HIS A 85 -7.46 0.53 -13.59
C HIS A 85 -6.08 1.19 -13.55
N ASN A 86 -5.97 2.40 -12.98
CA ASN A 86 -4.69 3.09 -12.86
C ASN A 86 -3.68 2.30 -12.02
N LEU A 87 -4.11 1.78 -10.86
CA LEU A 87 -3.26 0.93 -10.01
C LEU A 87 -2.87 -0.38 -10.71
N LYS A 88 -3.79 -1.01 -11.45
CA LYS A 88 -3.53 -2.24 -12.23
C LYS A 88 -2.46 -1.99 -13.28
N VAL A 89 -2.58 -0.93 -14.09
CA VAL A 89 -1.61 -0.57 -15.13
C VAL A 89 -0.23 -0.28 -14.52
N ARG A 90 -0.17 0.57 -13.48
CA ARG A 90 1.10 0.89 -12.80
C ARG A 90 1.80 -0.34 -12.24
N PHE A 91 1.04 -1.24 -11.62
CA PHE A 91 1.61 -2.44 -11.00
C PHE A 91 1.97 -3.54 -12.01
N MET A 92 1.07 -3.84 -12.95
CA MET A 92 1.25 -4.95 -13.87
C MET A 92 2.20 -4.62 -15.01
N GLU A 93 2.11 -3.43 -15.59
CA GLU A 93 2.89 -3.05 -16.77
C GLU A 93 4.20 -2.37 -16.36
N SER A 94 4.11 -1.35 -15.51
CA SER A 94 5.28 -0.53 -15.11
C SER A 94 6.05 -1.09 -13.91
N LYS A 95 5.53 -2.13 -13.24
CA LYS A 95 6.10 -2.72 -12.01
C LYS A 95 6.30 -1.71 -10.87
N LEU A 96 5.49 -0.65 -10.86
CA LEU A 96 5.49 0.37 -9.83
C LEU A 96 4.55 -0.04 -8.70
N ILE A 97 5.08 -0.09 -7.48
CA ILE A 97 4.33 -0.55 -6.30
C ILE A 97 3.74 0.60 -5.47
N TYR A 98 4.23 1.81 -5.70
CA TYR A 98 3.86 3.00 -4.93
C TYR A 98 3.12 3.98 -5.83
N THR A 99 2.01 4.51 -5.33
CA THR A 99 1.18 5.51 -6.02
C THR A 99 0.60 6.46 -4.99
N TYR A 100 0.60 7.77 -5.25
CA TYR A 100 -0.07 8.73 -4.39
C TYR A 100 -1.57 8.73 -4.63
N SER A 101 -2.30 9.01 -3.56
CA SER A 101 -3.72 9.29 -3.54
C SER A 101 -3.91 10.55 -2.69
N GLY A 102 -3.47 11.69 -3.23
CA GLY A 102 -3.34 12.94 -2.50
C GLY A 102 -2.37 12.81 -1.33
N ILE A 103 -2.88 12.88 -0.11
CA ILE A 103 -2.05 12.78 1.11
C ILE A 103 -1.69 11.34 1.49
N ILE A 104 -2.34 10.34 0.89
CA ILE A 104 -2.16 8.92 1.21
C ILE A 104 -1.19 8.30 0.21
N LEU A 105 -0.28 7.45 0.70
CA LEU A 105 0.54 6.59 -0.15
C LEU A 105 -0.08 5.20 -0.24
N VAL A 106 -0.45 4.78 -1.45
CA VAL A 106 -0.87 3.42 -1.76
C VAL A 106 0.38 2.58 -2.04
N ALA A 107 0.50 1.45 -1.35
CA ALA A 107 1.59 0.49 -1.52
C ALA A 107 1.02 -0.90 -1.84
N ILE A 108 1.33 -1.42 -3.02
CA ILE A 108 0.90 -2.76 -3.47
C ILE A 108 2.04 -3.75 -3.23
N ASN A 109 1.76 -4.87 -2.56
CA ASN A 109 2.79 -5.87 -2.25
C ASN A 109 3.26 -6.59 -3.54
N PRO A 110 4.54 -6.47 -3.95
CA PRO A 110 5.06 -7.14 -5.15
C PRO A 110 5.37 -8.63 -4.95
N TYR A 111 5.37 -9.14 -3.72
CA TYR A 111 5.89 -10.48 -3.36
C TYR A 111 7.29 -10.78 -3.92
N LYS A 112 8.06 -9.72 -4.21
CA LYS A 112 9.39 -9.77 -4.82
C LYS A 112 10.28 -8.70 -4.20
N GLN A 113 11.55 -9.03 -4.03
CA GLN A 113 12.59 -8.07 -3.65
C GLN A 113 12.81 -7.09 -4.82
N LEU A 114 12.65 -5.79 -4.56
CA LEU A 114 12.89 -4.74 -5.53
C LEU A 114 14.15 -3.94 -5.13
N PRO A 115 15.01 -3.56 -6.09
CA PRO A 115 16.25 -2.81 -5.83
C PRO A 115 15.99 -1.31 -5.59
N ILE A 116 14.89 -0.96 -4.91
CA ILE A 116 14.44 0.42 -4.68
C ILE A 116 14.72 0.93 -3.25
N TYR A 117 15.39 0.12 -2.42
CA TYR A 117 15.61 0.40 -0.99
C TYR A 117 17.09 0.54 -0.62
N GLY A 118 17.95 0.82 -1.60
CA GLY A 118 19.39 1.05 -1.38
C GLY A 118 19.68 2.41 -0.73
N GLU A 119 20.87 2.57 -0.15
CA GLU A 119 21.29 3.83 0.47
C GLU A 119 21.34 5.00 -0.52
N ALA A 120 21.77 4.75 -1.77
CA ALA A 120 21.77 5.76 -2.82
C ALA A 120 20.36 6.36 -3.05
N ILE A 121 19.32 5.54 -2.92
CA ILE A 121 17.93 5.98 -3.09
C ILE A 121 17.49 6.78 -1.87
N ILE A 122 17.83 6.33 -0.65
CA ILE A 122 17.57 7.10 0.57
C ILE A 122 18.15 8.51 0.46
N HIS A 123 19.39 8.65 0.00
CA HIS A 123 20.03 9.95 -0.20
C HIS A 123 19.38 10.77 -1.31
N ALA A 124 18.87 10.14 -2.37
CA ALA A 124 18.16 10.84 -3.44
C ALA A 124 16.85 11.48 -2.96
N TYR A 125 16.12 10.83 -2.03
CA TYR A 125 14.90 11.40 -1.43
C TYR A 125 15.17 12.45 -0.35
N SER A 126 16.37 12.46 0.25
CA SER A 126 16.71 13.39 1.33
C SER A 126 16.72 14.84 0.83
N GLY A 127 16.01 15.72 1.54
CA GLY A 127 15.87 17.14 1.22
C GLY A 127 14.79 17.46 0.18
N GLN A 128 14.34 16.49 -0.61
CA GLN A 128 13.35 16.71 -1.68
C GLN A 128 11.96 17.01 -1.11
N ASN A 129 11.10 17.70 -1.88
CA ASN A 129 9.70 17.86 -1.48
C ASN A 129 8.85 16.70 -1.97
N MET A 130 7.73 16.46 -1.27
CA MET A 130 6.72 15.53 -1.73
C MET A 130 6.14 16.00 -3.07
N GLY A 131 6.17 15.15 -4.10
CA GLY A 131 5.71 15.45 -5.46
C GLY A 131 6.82 15.76 -6.46
N ASP A 132 8.01 16.19 -5.99
CA ASP A 132 9.18 16.39 -6.87
C ASP A 132 9.82 15.05 -7.29
N MET A 133 9.61 14.02 -6.48
CA MET A 133 10.12 12.66 -6.67
C MET A 133 8.96 11.67 -6.85
N ASP A 134 9.28 10.52 -7.44
CA ASP A 134 8.31 9.43 -7.60
C ASP A 134 7.73 8.98 -6.25
N PRO A 135 6.50 8.43 -6.24
CA PRO A 135 5.88 7.91 -5.04
C PRO A 135 6.75 6.85 -4.36
N HIS A 136 7.11 7.07 -3.09
CA HIS A 136 7.90 6.11 -2.33
C HIS A 136 7.66 6.25 -0.82
N ILE A 137 7.87 5.17 -0.07
CA ILE A 137 7.79 5.21 1.41
C ILE A 137 8.82 6.17 2.03
N PHE A 138 9.96 6.36 1.35
CA PHE A 138 10.99 7.31 1.77
C PHE A 138 10.53 8.77 1.61
N ALA A 139 9.72 9.09 0.61
CA ALA A 139 9.15 10.43 0.49
C ALA A 139 8.21 10.74 1.66
N VAL A 140 7.41 9.77 2.12
CA VAL A 140 6.55 9.93 3.31
C VAL A 140 7.39 10.11 4.57
N ALA A 141 8.48 9.35 4.70
CA ALA A 141 9.40 9.48 5.83
C ALA A 141 10.13 10.84 5.83
N GLU A 142 10.59 11.30 4.67
CA GLU A 142 11.22 12.61 4.51
C GLU A 142 10.27 13.76 4.82
N GLU A 143 9.03 13.70 4.31
CA GLU A 143 8.04 14.73 4.58
C GLU A 143 7.73 14.81 6.09
N ALA A 144 7.59 13.67 6.77
CA ALA A 144 7.45 13.64 8.21
C ALA A 144 8.69 14.23 8.92
N TYR A 145 9.90 13.90 8.47
CA TYR A 145 11.13 14.44 9.05
C TYR A 145 11.23 15.96 8.88
N LYS A 146 10.96 16.48 7.68
CA LYS A 146 10.94 17.91 7.35
C LYS A 146 9.87 18.65 8.15
N GLN A 147 8.65 18.12 8.24
CA GLN A 147 7.59 18.74 9.02
C GLN A 147 7.88 18.75 10.52
N MET A 148 8.50 17.69 11.05
CA MET A 148 8.95 17.64 12.44
C MET A 148 9.96 18.76 12.72
N ALA A 149 10.97 18.91 11.85
CA ALA A 149 12.01 19.92 12.00
C ALA A 149 11.49 21.35 11.81
N ARG A 150 10.66 21.57 10.78
CA ARG A 150 10.10 22.88 10.45
C ARG A 150 9.12 23.38 11.51
N ASN A 151 8.22 22.51 11.98
CA ASN A 151 7.10 22.90 12.83
C ASN A 151 7.35 22.64 14.31
N ASN A 152 8.44 21.96 14.68
CA ASN A 152 8.71 21.48 16.05
C ASN A 152 7.52 20.71 16.65
N LYS A 153 6.88 19.88 15.82
CA LYS A 153 5.72 19.06 16.20
C LYS A 153 6.02 17.58 15.98
N ASN A 154 5.59 16.75 16.92
CA ASN A 154 5.68 15.29 16.80
C ASN A 154 4.85 14.81 15.60
N GLN A 155 5.39 13.84 14.87
CA GLN A 155 4.75 13.26 13.68
C GLN A 155 4.40 11.79 13.92
N SER A 156 3.41 11.31 13.18
CA SER A 156 3.02 9.90 13.20
C SER A 156 2.89 9.38 11.77
N ILE A 157 3.52 8.23 11.51
CA ILE A 157 3.34 7.48 10.27
C ILE A 157 2.43 6.30 10.60
N ILE A 158 1.24 6.30 10.01
CA ILE A 158 0.23 5.25 10.23
C ILE A 158 0.22 4.35 8.99
N VAL A 159 0.45 3.06 9.20
CA VAL A 159 0.44 2.06 8.12
C VAL A 159 -0.73 1.10 8.35
N SER A 160 -1.71 1.12 7.45
CA SER A 160 -2.92 0.31 7.50
C SER A 160 -2.97 -0.70 6.34
N GLY A 161 -3.87 -1.67 6.43
CA GLY A 161 -4.07 -2.71 5.41
C GLY A 161 -4.33 -4.09 6.00
N GLU A 162 -4.79 -5.02 5.16
CA GLU A 162 -5.07 -6.40 5.56
C GLU A 162 -3.80 -7.17 5.97
N SER A 163 -3.97 -8.35 6.58
CA SER A 163 -2.81 -9.22 6.86
C SER A 163 -2.13 -9.63 5.55
N GLY A 164 -0.81 -9.54 5.49
CA GLY A 164 -0.03 -9.82 4.28
C GLY A 164 0.15 -8.62 3.33
N ALA A 165 -0.51 -7.49 3.57
CA ALA A 165 -0.42 -6.31 2.70
C ALA A 165 0.96 -5.60 2.68
N GLY A 166 1.88 -5.96 3.58
CA GLY A 166 3.23 -5.36 3.62
C GLY A 166 3.44 -4.29 4.70
N LYS A 167 2.50 -4.10 5.64
CA LYS A 167 2.58 -3.09 6.71
C LYS A 167 3.92 -3.06 7.46
N THR A 168 4.36 -4.24 7.93
CA THR A 168 5.62 -4.39 8.70
C THR A 168 6.84 -4.02 7.86
N VAL A 169 6.82 -4.34 6.57
CA VAL A 169 7.90 -4.03 5.62
C VAL A 169 7.97 -2.52 5.38
N SER A 170 6.83 -1.87 5.12
CA SER A 170 6.76 -0.41 4.95
C SER A 170 7.25 0.34 6.20
N ALA A 171 6.80 -0.08 7.39
CA ALA A 171 7.26 0.51 8.65
C ALA A 171 8.76 0.33 8.86
N ARG A 172 9.32 -0.84 8.53
CA ARG A 172 10.76 -1.11 8.60
C ARG A 172 11.56 -0.21 7.67
N TYR A 173 11.10 0.01 6.45
CA TYR A 173 11.77 0.92 5.51
C TYR A 173 11.69 2.38 5.94
N ALA A 174 10.56 2.84 6.49
CA ALA A 174 10.46 4.18 7.07
C ALA A 174 11.44 4.36 8.25
N MET A 175 11.57 3.37 9.14
CA MET A 175 12.56 3.39 10.22
C MET A 175 14.00 3.42 9.71
N ARG A 176 14.30 2.63 8.67
CA ARG A 176 15.62 2.61 8.03
C ARG A 176 15.98 3.94 7.39
N TYR A 177 14.99 4.63 6.81
CA TYR A 177 15.16 5.98 6.29
C TYR A 177 15.63 6.94 7.39
N PHE A 178 14.87 7.03 8.50
CA PHE A 178 15.24 7.88 9.64
C PHE A 178 16.63 7.56 10.18
N ALA A 179 16.94 6.27 10.38
CA ALA A 179 18.24 5.79 10.82
C ALA A 179 19.40 6.30 9.95
N THR A 180 19.20 6.37 8.64
CA THR A 180 20.24 6.74 7.67
C THR A 180 20.41 8.25 7.59
N VAL A 181 19.30 9.00 7.50
CA VAL A 181 19.36 10.48 7.39
C VAL A 181 19.75 11.16 8.70
N SER A 182 19.44 10.53 9.83
CA SER A 182 19.78 11.06 11.16
C SER A 182 21.14 10.57 11.67
N LYS A 183 21.92 9.85 10.86
CA LYS A 183 23.14 9.20 11.32
C LYS A 183 24.17 10.25 11.73
N SER A 184 24.45 10.32 13.03
CA SER A 184 25.45 11.22 13.60
C SER A 184 26.83 10.57 13.54
N GLY A 185 27.89 11.37 13.42
CA GLY A 185 29.28 10.87 13.42
C GLY A 185 29.74 10.24 14.74
N SER A 186 28.88 10.15 15.75
CA SER A 186 29.17 9.48 17.02
C SER A 186 28.97 7.97 16.90
N LYS A 187 29.91 7.18 17.43
CA LYS A 187 29.96 5.70 17.42
C LYS A 187 28.79 4.98 18.14
N THR A 188 27.74 5.69 18.51
CA THR A 188 26.57 5.14 19.18
C THR A 188 25.57 4.67 18.12
N HIS A 189 25.61 3.36 17.84
CA HIS A 189 24.71 2.65 16.94
C HIS A 189 23.29 2.50 17.50
N VAL A 190 22.65 3.62 17.88
CA VAL A 190 21.29 3.63 18.44
C VAL A 190 20.31 3.19 17.36
N GLU A 191 20.52 3.64 16.14
CA GLU A 191 19.75 3.28 14.96
C GLU A 191 19.72 1.77 14.70
N ASP A 192 20.87 1.09 14.84
CA ASP A 192 20.98 -0.35 14.63
C ASP A 192 20.20 -1.11 15.71
N LYS A 193 20.21 -0.61 16.96
CA LYS A 193 19.42 -1.19 18.05
C LYS A 193 17.92 -1.04 17.83
N VAL A 194 17.46 0.11 17.33
CA VAL A 194 16.04 0.32 16.99
C VAL A 194 15.62 -0.66 15.89
N LEU A 195 16.44 -0.82 14.85
CA LEU A 195 16.15 -1.77 13.76
C LEU A 195 16.19 -3.23 14.23
N ALA A 196 17.12 -3.58 15.13
CA ALA A 196 17.26 -4.92 15.72
C ALA A 196 16.09 -5.33 16.63
N SER A 197 15.30 -4.38 17.13
CA SER A 197 14.08 -4.70 17.90
C SER A 197 13.00 -5.39 17.07
N ASN A 198 12.99 -5.17 15.75
CA ASN A 198 11.96 -5.72 14.87
C ASN A 198 12.02 -7.25 14.81
N PRO A 199 13.15 -7.91 14.47
CA PRO A 199 13.26 -9.37 14.51
C PRO A 199 12.82 -9.99 15.84
N ILE A 200 13.14 -9.35 16.97
CA ILE A 200 12.76 -9.85 18.31
C ILE A 200 11.24 -9.83 18.47
N THR A 201 10.59 -8.72 18.12
CA THR A 201 9.13 -8.57 18.22
C THR A 201 8.37 -9.45 17.22
N GLU A 202 8.99 -9.70 16.06
CA GLU A 202 8.47 -10.64 15.07
C GLU A 202 8.55 -12.07 15.62
N ALA A 203 9.67 -12.46 16.23
CA ALA A 203 9.83 -13.78 16.85
C ALA A 203 8.77 -14.07 17.91
N ILE A 204 8.53 -13.13 18.84
CA ILE A 204 7.59 -13.37 19.96
C ILE A 204 6.12 -13.08 19.65
N GLY A 205 5.83 -12.34 18.58
CA GLY A 205 4.50 -11.78 18.32
C GLY A 205 3.91 -12.06 16.94
N ASN A 206 4.69 -12.62 16.02
CA ASN A 206 4.18 -13.08 14.73
C ASN A 206 3.92 -14.58 14.74
N ALA A 207 3.01 -15.00 13.87
CA ALA A 207 2.69 -16.40 13.65
C ALA A 207 2.31 -16.66 12.19
N LYS A 208 2.50 -17.90 11.74
CA LYS A 208 1.97 -18.39 10.46
C LYS A 208 0.45 -18.45 10.53
N THR A 209 -0.21 -17.94 9.49
CA THR A 209 -1.67 -17.98 9.31
C THR A 209 -1.98 -18.44 7.89
N THR A 210 -3.23 -18.82 7.62
CA THR A 210 -3.66 -19.25 6.27
C THR A 210 -3.43 -18.19 5.19
N ARG A 211 -3.37 -16.90 5.55
CA ARG A 211 -3.21 -15.78 4.61
C ARG A 211 -1.79 -15.21 4.54
N ASN A 212 -0.94 -15.49 5.53
CA ASN A 212 0.37 -14.86 5.66
C ASN A 212 1.27 -15.69 6.59
N ASP A 213 2.48 -16.00 6.13
CA ASP A 213 3.45 -16.80 6.87
C ASP A 213 4.06 -16.07 8.07
N ASN A 214 4.09 -14.74 8.04
CA ASN A 214 4.65 -13.91 9.11
C ASN A 214 3.64 -12.84 9.55
N SER A 215 2.48 -13.30 10.02
CA SER A 215 1.35 -12.45 10.41
C SER A 215 1.54 -11.89 11.82
N SER A 216 1.69 -10.57 11.96
CA SER A 216 1.74 -9.93 13.28
C SER A 216 0.40 -10.04 14.00
N ARG A 217 0.42 -10.59 15.22
CA ARG A 217 -0.78 -10.85 16.04
C ARG A 217 -0.91 -9.89 17.23
N PHE A 218 -0.31 -8.71 17.08
CA PHE A 218 -0.34 -7.60 18.01
C PHE A 218 -0.19 -6.29 17.23
N GLY A 219 -0.71 -5.19 17.77
CA GLY A 219 -0.42 -3.84 17.31
C GLY A 219 0.93 -3.37 17.85
N LYS A 220 1.75 -2.76 17.01
CA LYS A 220 3.06 -2.20 17.39
C LYS A 220 3.07 -0.71 17.12
N TYR A 221 3.44 0.06 18.13
CA TYR A 221 3.70 1.49 18.03
C TYR A 221 5.12 1.76 18.51
N THR A 222 5.93 2.40 17.67
CA THR A 222 7.34 2.67 17.96
C THR A 222 7.56 4.18 17.90
N GLU A 223 7.77 4.78 19.07
CA GLU A 223 8.10 6.18 19.26
C GLU A 223 9.60 6.34 19.04
N ILE A 224 10.02 7.00 17.95
CA ILE A 224 11.44 7.34 17.73
C ILE A 224 11.67 8.74 18.30
N SER A 225 12.63 8.85 19.21
CA SER A 225 12.97 10.11 19.88
C SER A 225 14.13 10.78 19.17
N PHE A 226 14.02 12.09 18.95
CA PHE A 226 15.04 12.92 18.32
C PHE A 226 15.54 14.00 19.28
N ASP A 227 16.81 14.39 19.15
CA ASP A 227 17.38 15.53 19.88
C ASP A 227 17.04 16.88 19.20
N ARG A 228 17.58 17.98 19.74
CA ARG A 228 17.42 19.33 19.18
C ARG A 228 18.11 19.53 17.83
N ARG A 229 18.98 18.61 17.42
CA ARG A 229 19.64 18.57 16.11
C ARG A 229 18.94 17.58 15.16
N TYR A 230 17.77 17.07 15.54
CA TYR A 230 16.99 16.08 14.81
C TYR A 230 17.74 14.77 14.55
N GLN A 231 18.60 14.37 15.49
CA GLN A 231 19.32 13.09 15.50
C GLN A 231 18.62 12.09 16.41
N ILE A 232 18.60 10.80 16.04
CA ILE A 232 17.96 9.77 16.84
C ILE A 232 18.72 9.57 18.17
N ILE A 233 18.00 9.71 19.29
CA ILE A 233 18.54 9.45 20.64
C ILE A 233 18.08 8.12 21.21
N GLY A 234 16.98 7.56 20.69
CA GLY A 234 16.42 6.30 21.17
C GLY A 234 15.06 6.01 20.56
N ALA A 235 14.49 4.87 20.94
CA ALA A 235 13.11 4.56 20.63
C ALA A 235 12.42 3.89 21.82
N ASN A 236 11.10 4.09 21.92
CA ASN A 236 10.24 3.42 22.88
C ASN A 236 9.17 2.64 22.11
N MET A 237 8.87 1.42 22.54
CA MET A 237 7.91 0.56 21.86
C MET A 237 6.73 0.25 22.77
N ARG A 238 5.53 0.50 22.27
CA ARG A 238 4.28 0.12 22.92
C ARG A 238 3.57 -0.93 22.09
N THR A 239 3.13 -1.99 22.74
CA THR A 239 2.41 -3.11 22.12
C THR A 239 0.96 -3.12 22.56
N TYR A 240 0.05 -3.43 21.63
CA TYR A 240 -1.39 -3.43 21.87
C TYR A 240 -2.01 -4.73 21.38
N LEU A 241 -3.11 -5.15 22.03
CA LEU A 241 -4.01 -6.21 21.54
C LEU A 241 -3.30 -7.49 21.08
N LEU A 242 -2.41 -8.04 21.92
CA LEU A 242 -1.81 -9.35 21.67
C LEU A 242 -2.89 -10.43 21.68
N GLU A 243 -2.93 -11.26 20.63
CA GLU A 243 -3.88 -12.38 20.51
C GLU A 243 -3.52 -13.53 21.46
N LYS A 244 -3.91 -13.42 22.72
CA LYS A 244 -3.60 -14.41 23.78
C LYS A 244 -4.14 -15.82 23.49
N SER A 245 -5.26 -15.95 22.78
CA SER A 245 -5.87 -17.25 22.46
C SER A 245 -4.94 -18.15 21.65
N ARG A 246 -4.06 -17.58 20.81
CA ARG A 246 -3.12 -18.34 19.97
C ARG A 246 -2.07 -19.12 20.77
N VAL A 247 -1.85 -18.75 22.04
CA VAL A 247 -0.94 -19.46 22.95
C VAL A 247 -1.46 -20.87 23.25
N VAL A 248 -2.78 -21.04 23.35
CA VAL A 248 -3.42 -22.29 23.78
C VAL A 248 -4.27 -22.96 22.69
N PHE A 249 -4.53 -22.27 21.58
CA PHE A 249 -5.43 -22.75 20.53
C PHE A 249 -4.90 -22.42 19.14
N GLN A 250 -4.89 -23.43 18.25
CA GLN A 250 -4.59 -23.26 16.83
C GLN A 250 -5.64 -23.97 15.97
N VAL A 251 -5.98 -23.35 14.84
CA VAL A 251 -6.84 -23.96 13.83
C VAL A 251 -5.94 -24.76 12.87
N CYS A 252 -6.19 -26.06 12.75
CA CYS A 252 -5.50 -26.91 11.79
C CYS A 252 -6.03 -26.66 10.38
N THR A 253 -5.12 -26.42 9.43
CA THR A 253 -5.43 -26.44 7.99
C THR A 253 -4.33 -27.23 7.29
N ASN A 254 -4.72 -28.28 6.55
CA ASN A 254 -3.83 -29.15 5.76
C ASN A 254 -2.76 -29.94 6.54
N ASN A 255 -3.12 -30.66 7.62
CA ASN A 255 -2.24 -31.57 8.38
C ASN A 255 -0.93 -30.97 8.95
N GLU A 256 -0.72 -29.66 8.83
CA GLU A 256 0.30 -28.92 9.55
C GLU A 256 -0.36 -28.18 10.72
N TYR A 257 0.10 -28.44 11.94
CA TYR A 257 -0.19 -27.52 13.04
C TYR A 257 0.50 -26.19 12.69
N LEU A 258 -0.27 -25.10 12.61
CA LEU A 258 0.26 -23.73 12.58
C LEU A 258 0.82 -23.37 13.98
N THR A 259 1.74 -24.17 14.49
CA THR A 259 2.67 -23.77 15.55
C THR A 259 3.72 -22.88 14.88
N THR A 260 4.19 -21.78 15.45
CA THR A 260 4.31 -21.40 16.84
C THR A 260 4.39 -19.86 16.80
N ILE A 261 4.15 -19.14 17.91
CA ILE A 261 4.96 -17.93 18.16
C ILE A 261 6.39 -18.34 17.78
N GLN A 262 7.08 -17.62 16.89
CA GLN A 262 8.43 -17.97 16.46
C GLN A 262 9.38 -17.97 17.67
N TRP A 263 9.30 -18.99 18.53
CA TRP A 263 10.24 -19.25 19.59
C TRP A 263 11.50 -19.72 18.87
N PRO A 264 12.62 -19.01 18.96
CA PRO A 264 13.89 -19.47 18.41
C PRO A 264 14.43 -20.72 19.14
N PHE A 265 13.71 -21.22 20.15
CA PHE A 265 14.05 -22.39 20.94
C PHE A 265 13.25 -23.62 20.51
N VAL A 266 13.39 -24.05 19.26
CA VAL A 266 13.31 -25.50 19.00
C VAL A 266 14.70 -26.01 19.27
N LEU A 267 14.92 -26.52 20.49
CA LEU A 267 16.12 -27.28 20.81
C LEU A 267 16.12 -28.51 19.89
N ASN A 268 17.07 -28.58 18.96
CA ASN A 268 17.38 -29.83 18.28
C ASN A 268 17.85 -30.81 19.36
N LEU A 269 17.03 -31.81 19.66
CA LEU A 269 17.52 -33.02 20.30
C LEU A 269 18.49 -33.64 19.29
N PRO A 270 19.76 -33.90 19.65
CA PRO A 270 20.60 -34.74 18.82
C PRO A 270 19.90 -36.11 18.71
N ASP A 271 19.84 -36.63 17.49
CA ASP A 271 19.38 -38.00 17.26
C ASP A 271 20.14 -38.91 18.22
N ARG A 272 19.40 -39.74 18.98
CA ARG A 272 20.03 -40.79 19.77
C ARG A 272 20.57 -41.82 18.77
N ASP A 273 21.88 -42.04 18.83
CA ASP A 273 22.58 -43.16 18.17
C ASP A 273 21.85 -44.50 18.41
#